data_AF-A0AAE2YEZ6-F1
#
_entry.id   AF-A0AAE2YEZ6-F1
#
_cell.length_a   1.000
_cell.length_b   1.000
_cell.length_c   1.000
_cell.angle_alpha   90.00
_cell.angle_beta   90.00
_cell.angle_gamma   90.00
#
_symmetry.space_group_name_H-M   'P 1'
#
loop_
_entity.id
_entity.type
_entity.pdbx_description
1 polymer ?
#
loop_
_entity_poly.entity_id
_entity_poly.type
_entity_poly.pdbx_seq_one_letter_code
_entity_poly.pdbx_strand_id
1 'polypeptide(L)'
;MSDQVTDLTEEEKQALSLIAQFSIGERQKTITGRLQKVYKIWISGKAKMTPDETIDSLVKRGLVSRSETNWICITEEGKKLVKKI
;
A
#
# COMPACT_ATOMS: atom_id res chain seq x y z
N MET A 1 -0.60 -0.54 -23.85
CA MET A 1 -1.49 -0.60 -22.68
C MET A 1 -0.59 -0.57 -21.47
N SER A 2 -0.64 0.52 -20.72
CA SER A 2 0.50 1.05 -19.96
C SER A 2 0.99 0.16 -18.81
N ASP A 3 2.30 -0.04 -18.80
CA ASP A 3 3.17 -0.85 -17.95
C ASP A 3 3.24 -0.42 -16.46
N GLN A 4 2.12 0.00 -15.85
CA GLN A 4 2.13 0.45 -14.45
C GLN A 4 2.32 -0.71 -13.44
N VAL A 5 2.04 -1.95 -13.83
CA VAL A 5 2.19 -3.14 -12.95
C VAL A 5 3.67 -3.49 -12.76
N THR A 6 4.52 -3.20 -13.75
CA THR A 6 5.92 -3.65 -13.77
C THR A 6 6.86 -2.79 -12.93
N ASP A 7 6.41 -1.65 -12.40
CA ASP A 7 7.26 -0.69 -11.67
C ASP A 7 6.99 -0.58 -10.16
N LEU A 8 6.07 -1.36 -9.61
CA LEU A 8 5.88 -1.37 -8.15
C LEU A 8 7.01 -2.13 -7.44
N THR A 9 7.55 -1.52 -6.39
CA THR A 9 8.47 -2.23 -5.49
C THR A 9 7.74 -3.33 -4.73
N GLU A 10 8.49 -4.24 -4.11
CA GLU A 10 7.91 -5.31 -3.30
C GLU A 10 7.13 -4.74 -2.09
N GLU A 11 7.65 -3.67 -1.47
CA GLU A 11 6.96 -2.91 -0.43
C GLU A 11 5.61 -2.38 -0.91
N GLU A 12 5.58 -1.73 -2.07
CA GLU A 12 4.37 -1.15 -2.64
C GLU A 12 3.33 -2.23 -2.98
N LYS A 13 3.76 -3.37 -3.55
CA LYS A 13 2.87 -4.50 -3.84
C LYS A 13 2.25 -5.06 -2.57
N GLN A 14 3.06 -5.29 -1.54
CA GLN A 14 2.59 -5.84 -0.27
C GLN A 14 1.65 -4.88 0.46
N ALA A 15 1.98 -3.59 0.50
CA ALA A 15 1.13 -2.57 1.09
C ALA A 15 -0.19 -2.42 0.33
N LEU A 16 -0.16 -2.39 -1.01
CA LEU A 16 -1.37 -2.28 -1.81
C LEU A 16 -2.29 -3.50 -1.63
N SER A 17 -1.72 -4.71 -1.61
CA SER A 17 -2.46 -5.94 -1.33
C SER A 17 -3.09 -5.98 0.07
N LEU A 18 -2.40 -5.44 1.09
CA LEU A 18 -2.99 -5.30 2.42
C LEU A 18 -4.15 -4.30 2.40
N ILE A 19 -3.94 -3.12 1.80
CA ILE A 19 -4.94 -2.05 1.78
C ILE A 19 -6.22 -2.49 1.05
N ALA A 20 -6.08 -3.30 -0.01
CA ALA A 20 -7.20 -3.86 -0.76
C ALA A 20 -8.15 -4.74 0.07
N GLN A 21 -7.69 -5.27 1.21
CA GLN A 21 -8.51 -6.09 2.10
C GLN A 21 -9.53 -5.24 2.89
N PHE A 22 -9.34 -3.91 2.97
CA PHE A 22 -10.24 -3.01 3.68
C PHE A 22 -11.26 -2.40 2.73
N SER A 23 -12.50 -2.89 2.78
CA SER A 23 -13.57 -2.47 1.84
C SER A 23 -13.92 -0.99 1.88
N ILE A 24 -13.77 -0.34 3.05
CA ILE A 24 -14.07 1.09 3.26
C ILE A 24 -12.81 1.93 3.54
N GLY A 25 -11.63 1.33 3.40
CA GLY A 25 -10.38 1.88 3.91
C GLY A 25 -10.18 1.66 5.41
N GLU A 26 -9.06 2.14 5.92
CA GLU A 26 -8.63 1.96 7.32
C GLU A 26 -7.67 3.09 7.73
N ARG A 27 -7.50 3.32 9.03
CA ARG A 27 -6.52 4.29 9.54
C ARG A 27 -5.10 3.89 9.15
N GLN A 28 -4.30 4.85 8.69
CA GLN A 28 -2.89 4.64 8.36
C GLN A 28 -2.12 3.93 9.48
N LYS A 29 -2.29 4.36 10.74
CA LYS A 29 -1.64 3.73 11.90
C LYS A 29 -1.93 2.23 12.02
N THR A 30 -3.15 1.80 11.70
CA THR A 30 -3.53 0.39 11.73
C THR A 30 -2.84 -0.37 10.60
N ILE A 31 -2.81 0.21 9.39
CA ILE A 31 -2.16 -0.36 8.22
C ILE A 31 -0.65 -0.50 8.46
N THR A 32 0.03 0.56 8.89
CA THR A 32 1.48 0.57 9.14
C THR A 32 1.85 -0.44 10.22
N GLY A 33 1.08 -0.48 11.31
CA GLY A 33 1.26 -1.47 12.37
C GLY A 33 1.06 -2.92 11.89
N ARG A 34 0.16 -3.18 10.94
CA ARG A 34 0.01 -4.50 10.32
C ARG A 34 1.17 -4.83 9.38
N LEU A 35 1.61 -3.87 8.55
CA LEU A 35 2.76 -4.07 7.65
C LEU A 35 4.01 -4.49 8.42
N GLN A 36 4.30 -3.84 9.55
CA GLN A 36 5.45 -4.16 10.40
C GLN A 36 5.35 -5.52 11.11
N LYS A 37 4.14 -6.05 11.31
CA LYS A 37 3.91 -7.29 12.08
C LYS A 37 3.73 -8.53 11.21
N VAL A 38 3.22 -8.35 10.00
CA VAL A 38 2.79 -9.47 9.13
C VAL A 38 3.78 -9.70 8.00
N TYR A 39 4.35 -8.64 7.44
CA TYR A 39 5.11 -8.74 6.21
C TYR A 39 6.62 -8.84 6.48
N LYS A 40 7.20 -9.95 6.02
CA LYS A 40 8.58 -10.36 6.33
C LYS A 40 9.63 -9.31 5.99
N ILE A 41 9.43 -8.51 4.94
CA ILE A 41 10.40 -7.50 4.52
C ILE A 41 10.61 -6.42 5.59
N TRP A 42 9.53 -5.96 6.24
CA TRP A 42 9.62 -5.00 7.34
C TRP A 42 10.03 -5.67 8.66
N ILE A 43 9.54 -6.88 8.96
CA ILE A 43 9.92 -7.63 10.17
C ILE A 43 11.43 -7.88 10.21
N SER A 44 12.01 -8.26 9.07
CA SER A 44 13.44 -8.60 8.95
C SER A 44 14.36 -7.38 8.76
N GLY A 45 13.81 -6.16 8.72
CA GLY A 45 14.58 -4.94 8.46
C GLY A 45 15.20 -4.86 7.06
N LYS A 46 14.67 -5.62 6.09
CA LYS A 46 15.16 -5.64 4.70
C LYS A 46 14.43 -4.68 3.77
N ALA A 47 13.28 -4.14 4.22
CA ALA A 47 12.53 -3.15 3.46
C ALA A 47 13.37 -1.89 3.23
N LYS A 48 13.33 -1.36 2.01
CA LYS A 48 14.02 -0.11 1.64
C LYS A 48 13.25 1.13 2.06
N MET A 49 11.93 0.99 2.20
CA MET A 49 11.03 2.04 2.67
C MET A 49 10.33 1.59 3.94
N THR A 50 10.12 2.52 4.85
CA THR A 50 9.20 2.32 5.97
C THR A 50 7.76 2.13 5.46
N PRO A 51 6.86 1.54 6.26
CA PRO A 51 5.46 1.43 5.89
C PRO A 51 4.81 2.79 5.59
N ASP A 52 5.14 3.84 6.34
CA ASP A 52 4.62 5.18 6.11
C ASP A 52 5.08 5.75 4.76
N GLU A 53 6.39 5.65 4.45
CA GLU A 53 6.92 6.06 3.14
C GLU A 53 6.32 5.25 1.98
N THR A 54 6.03 3.97 2.21
CA THR A 54 5.39 3.11 1.21
C THR A 54 3.96 3.59 0.94
N ILE A 55 3.19 3.91 1.97
CA ILE A 55 1.83 4.46 1.81
C ILE A 55 1.91 5.84 1.12
N ASP A 56 2.85 6.70 1.49
CA ASP A 56 3.08 7.98 0.81
C ASP A 56 3.37 7.80 -0.68
N SER A 57 4.19 6.81 -1.04
CA SER A 57 4.49 6.47 -2.43
C SER A 57 3.23 6.04 -3.19
N LEU A 58 2.42 5.14 -2.59
CA LEU A 58 1.16 4.70 -3.17
C LEU A 58 0.15 5.86 -3.35
N VAL A 59 0.12 6.82 -2.42
CA VAL A 59 -0.69 8.04 -2.54
C VAL A 59 -0.20 8.90 -3.71
N LYS A 60 1.11 9.14 -3.82
CA LYS A 60 1.70 9.90 -4.93
C LYS A 60 1.42 9.27 -6.30
N ARG A 61 1.37 7.93 -6.36
CA ARG A 61 1.02 7.19 -7.58
C ARG A 61 -0.49 7.15 -7.85
N GLY A 62 -1.35 7.65 -6.96
CA GLY A 62 -2.81 7.64 -7.10
C GLY A 62 -3.45 6.25 -6.95
N LEU A 63 -2.73 5.28 -6.39
CA LEU A 63 -3.24 3.91 -6.17
C LEU A 63 -4.03 3.79 -4.87
N VAL A 64 -3.78 4.71 -3.94
CA VAL A 64 -4.54 4.87 -2.70
C VAL A 64 -4.79 6.36 -2.47
N SER A 65 -5.87 6.68 -1.76
CA SER A 65 -6.19 8.04 -1.32
C SER A 65 -6.03 8.15 0.18
N ARG A 66 -5.53 9.30 0.65
CA ARG A 66 -5.45 9.64 2.08
C ARG A 66 -6.41 10.81 2.39
N SER A 67 -7.26 10.64 3.39
CA SER A 67 -8.09 11.72 3.92
C SER A 67 -7.32 12.62 4.90
N GLU A 68 -7.88 13.77 5.24
CA GLU A 68 -7.34 14.68 6.27
C GLU A 68 -7.18 14.02 7.65
N THR A 69 -7.96 12.98 7.94
CA THR A 69 -7.90 12.21 9.20
C THR A 69 -6.98 10.99 9.12
N ASN A 70 -6.10 10.92 8.11
CA ASN A 70 -5.21 9.78 7.83
C ASN A 70 -5.95 8.45 7.61
N TRP A 71 -7.15 8.52 7.03
CA TRP A 71 -7.86 7.34 6.54
C TRP A 71 -7.37 7.00 5.13
N ILE A 72 -6.98 5.75 4.90
CA ILE A 72 -6.42 5.27 3.65
C ILE A 72 -7.44 4.38 2.95
N CYS A 73 -7.80 4.72 1.72
CA CYS A 73 -8.68 3.93 0.86
C CYS A 73 -7.95 3.52 -0.42
N ILE A 74 -8.21 2.32 -0.92
CA ILE A 74 -7.74 1.92 -2.24
C ILE A 74 -8.58 2.61 -3.34
N THR A 75 -7.92 3.16 -4.37
CA THR A 75 -8.61 3.75 -5.53
C THR A 75 -9.06 2.67 -6.51
N GLU A 76 -9.87 3.04 -7.51
CA GLU A 76 -10.27 2.10 -8.56
C GLU A 76 -9.07 1.61 -9.38
N GLU A 77 -8.09 2.49 -9.62
CA GLU A 77 -6.80 2.17 -10.24
C GLU A 77 -6.03 1.15 -9.39
N GLY A 78 -5.93 1.40 -8.08
CA GLY A 78 -5.33 0.45 -7.13
C GLY A 78 -6.00 -0.91 -7.16
N LYS A 79 -7.35 -0.96 -7.14
CA LYS A 79 -8.11 -2.22 -7.20
C LYS A 79 -7.85 -3.00 -8.48
N LYS A 80 -7.78 -2.32 -9.64
CA LYS A 80 -7.45 -2.95 -10.92
C LYS A 80 -6.05 -3.54 -10.91
N LEU A 81 -5.11 -2.88 -10.24
CA LEU A 81 -3.72 -3.31 -10.15
C LEU A 81 -3.57 -4.54 -9.24
N VAL A 82 -4.26 -4.57 -8.09
CA VAL A 82 -4.23 -5.71 -7.16
C VAL A 82 -4.66 -7.01 -7.82
N LYS A 83 -5.61 -6.96 -8.76
CA LYS A 83 -6.03 -8.15 -9.54
C LYS A 83 -4.92 -8.74 -10.43
N LYS A 84 -3.80 -8.03 -10.61
CA LYS A 84 -2.67 -8.39 -11.47
C LYS A 84 -1.40 -8.73 -10.67
N ILE A 85 -1.42 -8.55 -9.35
CA ILE A 85 -0.31 -8.82 -8.43
C ILE A 85 -0.45 -10.25 -7.88
#